data_AF-A0A6M5YW46-F1
#
_entry.id   AF-A0A6M5YW46-F1
#
_cell.length_a   1.000
_cell.length_b   1.000
_cell.length_c   1.000
_cell.angle_alpha   90.00
_cell.angle_beta   90.00
_cell.angle_gamma   90.00
#
_symmetry.space_group_name_H-M   'P 1'
#
loop_
_entity.id
_entity.type
_entity.pdbx_description
1 polymer ?
#
loop_
_entity_poly.entity_id
_entity_poly.type
_entity_poly.pdbx_seq_one_letter_code
_entity_poly.pdbx_strand_id
1 'polypeptide(L)'
;MIYLHANPDPHALFRHRRPEFLVISPPKTGSTWLAANFRHHPQLFVPEVKEVKYFSSLYKWLDFEWYCDHFVAAGDRRAGDASPSYAALPLAGIRAIRQLLPNVKLVFLMRDPVARAWSHAKHNHLFQEANFAGAEPGAEASPDEWRANFVHDWPLVGGDYLGQLRRWASVFPHEQLYVGFYESIARRPEALLRDVFRFLGVDPDIDLSGFPVRERILAGPAGELPADLAPHLRGILRGRTEELVDFLAAQFGLSAPPEWQATLAGPVHAPPDLPAFRMAADDGHLNRVLQMEEEFATGYRIVLTNYRGYDVAFYRSALYGVKMARGAVSLVMNEHTRAQCLAEGTCLVAATLPEMKERIDARLADEAAARARAVEEELRATREDLRVTREELHATRDLSARLAAELAELRAVVHRGSLARRALRAIRHPVRPTKRLARALLAAVAATGPDGKWG
;
A
#
# COMPACT_ATOMS: atom_id res chain seq x y z
N MET A 1 14.77 -38.61 -21.67
CA MET A 1 13.53 -37.93 -21.25
C MET A 1 13.35 -38.17 -19.74
N ILE A 2 13.93 -37.33 -18.89
CA ILE A 2 13.53 -37.16 -17.47
C ILE A 2 13.82 -35.69 -17.15
N TYR A 3 12.75 -34.93 -16.91
CA TYR A 3 12.77 -33.52 -16.56
C TYR A 3 13.46 -33.32 -15.22
N LEU A 4 14.58 -32.59 -15.21
CA LEU A 4 15.07 -31.87 -14.04
C LEU A 4 14.23 -30.60 -13.89
N HIS A 5 13.14 -30.66 -13.12
CA HIS A 5 12.54 -29.43 -12.60
C HIS A 5 13.44 -28.92 -11.47
N ALA A 6 14.39 -28.06 -11.86
CA ALA A 6 14.96 -27.09 -10.94
C ALA A 6 13.80 -26.27 -10.38
N ASN A 7 13.61 -26.35 -9.07
CA ASN A 7 12.75 -25.45 -8.33
C ASN A 7 13.32 -24.03 -8.54
N PRO A 8 12.62 -23.11 -9.23
CA PRO A 8 13.11 -21.74 -9.32
C PRO A 8 13.05 -21.18 -7.91
N ASP A 9 14.19 -20.70 -7.43
CA ASP A 9 14.25 -19.78 -6.31
C ASP A 9 13.17 -18.68 -6.55
N PRO A 10 12.18 -18.50 -5.65
CA PRO A 10 11.14 -17.50 -5.82
C PRO A 10 11.69 -16.06 -5.88
N HIS A 11 12.95 -15.84 -5.52
CA HIS A 11 13.65 -14.56 -5.68
C HIS A 11 14.38 -14.41 -7.03
N ALA A 12 14.55 -15.48 -7.81
CA ALA A 12 15.20 -15.42 -9.13
C ALA A 12 14.33 -14.81 -10.24
N LEU A 13 13.06 -14.49 -9.95
CA LEU A 13 12.11 -13.88 -10.90
C LEU A 13 12.18 -12.34 -10.96
N PHE A 14 12.92 -11.68 -10.06
CA PHE A 14 13.03 -10.22 -10.06
C PHE A 14 14.38 -9.78 -10.62
N ARG A 15 14.49 -9.69 -11.95
CA ARG A 15 15.35 -8.66 -12.51
C ARG A 15 14.68 -7.32 -12.19
N HIS A 16 15.03 -6.71 -11.05
CA HIS A 16 14.50 -5.40 -10.66
C HIS A 16 14.69 -4.42 -11.80
N ARG A 17 13.58 -3.93 -12.37
CA ARG A 17 13.64 -2.97 -13.48
C ARG A 17 13.89 -1.59 -12.88
N ARG A 18 15.03 -1.00 -13.23
CA ARG A 18 15.34 0.37 -12.84
C ARG A 18 14.74 1.33 -13.87
N PRO A 19 14.30 2.54 -13.46
CA PRO A 19 13.91 3.56 -14.41
C PRO A 19 15.12 4.01 -15.23
N GLU A 20 14.89 4.22 -16.52
CA GLU A 20 15.87 4.73 -17.48
C GLU A 20 15.75 6.24 -17.69
N PHE A 21 14.64 6.84 -17.25
CA PHE A 21 14.48 8.28 -17.21
C PHE A 21 13.71 8.75 -15.97
N LEU A 22 13.99 9.99 -15.55
CA LEU A 22 13.26 10.69 -14.51
C LEU A 22 12.77 12.03 -15.06
N VAL A 23 11.48 12.31 -14.94
CA VAL A 23 10.92 13.65 -15.14
C VAL A 23 11.07 14.39 -13.81
N ILE A 24 12.16 15.14 -13.71
CA ILE A 24 12.54 15.95 -12.55
C ILE A 24 12.03 17.39 -12.70
N SER A 25 11.00 17.62 -13.51
CA SER A 25 10.39 18.94 -13.69
C SER A 25 9.68 19.39 -12.41
N PRO A 26 9.94 20.61 -11.89
CA PRO A 26 9.39 21.08 -10.61
C PRO A 26 7.86 21.13 -10.59
N PRO A 27 7.21 21.24 -9.41
CA PRO A 27 5.76 21.30 -9.35
C PRO A 27 5.17 22.38 -10.27
N LYS A 28 4.04 22.06 -10.92
CA LYS A 28 3.30 22.99 -11.81
C LYS A 28 4.00 23.39 -13.11
N THR A 29 4.96 22.59 -13.57
CA THR A 29 5.71 22.78 -14.85
C THR A 29 5.43 21.72 -15.93
N GLY A 30 4.36 20.92 -15.78
CA GLY A 30 3.89 20.02 -16.85
C GLY A 30 4.31 18.55 -16.74
N SER A 31 4.88 18.11 -15.61
CA SER A 31 5.27 16.70 -15.41
C SER A 31 4.11 15.71 -15.54
N THR A 32 2.88 16.11 -15.20
CA THR A 32 1.67 15.29 -15.38
C THR A 32 1.27 15.17 -16.83
N TRP A 33 1.39 16.25 -17.60
CA TRP A 33 1.13 16.23 -19.04
C TRP A 33 2.14 15.34 -19.77
N LEU A 34 3.43 15.42 -19.41
CA LEU A 34 4.46 14.51 -19.94
C LEU A 34 4.13 13.05 -19.59
N ALA A 35 3.87 12.75 -18.32
CA ALA A 35 3.57 11.38 -17.89
C ALA A 35 2.34 10.80 -18.61
N ALA A 36 1.28 11.59 -18.79
CA ALA A 36 0.11 11.18 -19.53
C ALA A 36 0.44 10.87 -21.00
N ASN A 37 1.17 11.74 -21.71
CA ASN A 37 1.56 11.47 -23.09
C ASN A 37 2.54 10.28 -23.21
N PHE A 38 3.46 10.11 -22.25
CA PHE A 38 4.41 8.98 -22.26
C PHE A 38 3.70 7.63 -22.15
N ARG A 39 2.58 7.55 -21.41
CA ARG A 39 1.78 6.32 -21.31
C ARG A 39 1.16 5.87 -22.64
N HIS A 40 1.06 6.76 -23.62
CA HIS A 40 0.56 6.44 -24.97
C HIS A 40 1.67 6.00 -25.93
N HIS A 41 2.95 6.20 -25.60
CA HIS A 41 4.05 5.79 -26.47
C HIS A 41 4.36 4.30 -26.30
N PRO A 42 4.37 3.49 -27.38
CA PRO A 42 4.56 2.03 -27.29
C PRO A 42 5.91 1.59 -26.72
N GLN A 43 6.91 2.49 -26.66
CA GLN A 43 8.27 2.21 -26.19
C GLN A 43 8.57 2.82 -24.82
N LEU A 44 7.61 3.52 -24.21
CA LEU A 44 7.75 4.12 -22.88
C LEU A 44 6.82 3.44 -21.88
N PHE A 45 7.22 3.46 -20.62
CA PHE A 45 6.41 3.03 -19.49
C PHE A 45 6.57 4.02 -18.34
N VAL A 46 5.44 4.49 -17.83
CA VAL A 46 5.37 5.27 -16.58
C VAL A 46 4.35 4.56 -15.70
N PRO A 47 4.69 4.20 -14.44
CA PRO A 47 3.77 3.49 -13.56
C PRO A 47 2.47 4.27 -13.36
N GLU A 48 1.38 3.57 -13.06
CA GLU A 48 0.08 4.19 -12.80
C GLU A 48 0.16 5.16 -11.60
N VAL A 49 0.86 4.72 -10.55
CA VAL A 49 1.21 5.54 -9.39
C VAL A 49 2.13 6.68 -9.85
N LYS A 50 1.54 7.87 -9.96
CA LYS A 50 2.25 9.13 -10.08
C LYS A 50 1.77 10.01 -8.94
N GLU A 51 2.61 10.49 -8.04
CA GLU A 51 4.08 10.53 -8.09
C GLU A 51 4.67 9.43 -7.18
N VAL A 52 5.74 8.75 -7.58
CA VAL A 52 6.36 7.68 -6.78
C VAL A 52 7.10 8.26 -5.57
N LYS A 53 7.83 9.36 -5.75
CA LYS A 53 8.50 10.15 -4.69
C LYS A 53 9.52 9.37 -3.84
N TYR A 54 10.16 8.35 -4.40
CA TYR A 54 11.16 7.57 -3.70
C TYR A 54 12.32 8.44 -3.22
N PHE A 55 13.04 9.07 -4.14
CA PHE A 55 14.27 9.81 -3.78
C PHE A 55 14.04 11.08 -2.95
N SER A 56 12.85 11.68 -2.99
CA SER A 56 12.55 12.91 -2.24
C SER A 56 12.09 12.64 -0.82
N SER A 57 11.24 11.63 -0.66
CA SER A 57 10.47 11.43 0.56
C SER A 57 10.66 9.98 0.99
N LEU A 58 10.29 9.00 0.16
CA LEU A 58 10.13 7.62 0.64
C LEU A 58 11.41 6.80 0.87
N TYR A 59 12.58 7.23 0.40
CA TYR A 59 13.84 6.48 0.50
C TYR A 59 14.30 6.20 1.95
N LYS A 60 13.78 6.94 2.93
CA LYS A 60 14.11 6.76 4.36
C LYS A 60 13.36 5.59 4.98
N TRP A 61 12.17 5.28 4.45
CA TRP A 61 11.29 4.25 4.99
C TRP A 61 11.22 3.01 4.11
N LEU A 62 11.45 3.16 2.80
CA LEU A 62 11.25 2.09 1.81
C LEU A 62 12.60 1.65 1.22
N ASP A 63 12.69 0.36 0.91
CA ASP A 63 13.86 -0.20 0.24
C ASP A 63 13.87 0.16 -1.27
N PHE A 64 15.05 0.07 -1.90
CA PHE A 64 15.20 0.41 -3.33
C PHE A 64 14.52 -0.62 -4.24
N GLU A 65 14.29 -1.84 -3.75
CA GLU A 65 13.56 -2.89 -4.43
C GLU A 65 12.09 -2.49 -4.63
N TRP A 66 11.43 -2.00 -3.58
CA TRP A 66 10.08 -1.43 -3.65
C TRP A 66 9.97 -0.36 -4.75
N TYR A 67 10.98 0.50 -4.87
CA TYR A 67 11.01 1.49 -5.94
C TYR A 67 11.08 0.85 -7.34
N CYS A 68 11.93 -0.16 -7.51
CA CYS A 68 12.12 -0.86 -8.77
C CYS A 68 10.87 -1.67 -9.19
N ASP A 69 10.11 -2.19 -8.23
CA ASP A 69 8.92 -3.01 -8.48
C ASP A 69 7.84 -2.26 -9.28
N HIS A 70 7.77 -0.95 -9.14
CA HIS A 70 6.88 -0.10 -9.95
C HIS A 70 7.17 -0.19 -11.46
N PHE A 71 8.35 -0.63 -11.87
CA PHE A 71 8.77 -0.65 -13.28
C PHE A 71 8.83 -2.05 -13.88
N VAL A 72 8.54 -3.11 -13.12
CA VAL A 72 8.58 -4.51 -13.62
C VAL A 72 7.65 -4.70 -14.83
N ALA A 73 6.48 -4.07 -14.80
CA ALA A 73 5.51 -4.13 -15.90
C ALA A 73 5.95 -3.42 -17.20
N ALA A 74 7.11 -2.74 -17.21
CA ALA A 74 7.63 -2.09 -18.42
C ALA A 74 7.98 -3.12 -19.51
N GLY A 75 8.45 -4.31 -19.14
CA GLY A 75 8.98 -5.28 -20.10
C GLY A 75 10.19 -4.71 -20.85
N ASP A 76 10.10 -4.67 -22.18
CA ASP A 76 11.15 -4.12 -23.06
C ASP A 76 11.07 -2.60 -23.26
N ARG A 77 10.01 -1.95 -22.73
CA ARG A 77 9.85 -0.49 -22.82
C ARG A 77 10.82 0.22 -21.88
N ARG A 78 11.17 1.45 -22.22
CA ARG A 78 11.93 2.33 -21.32
C ARG A 78 11.02 2.80 -20.19
N ALA A 79 11.37 2.41 -18.98
CA ALA A 79 10.63 2.80 -17.79
C ALA A 79 11.08 4.18 -17.28
N GLY A 80 10.18 4.96 -16.69
CA GLY A 80 10.57 6.17 -16.00
C GLY A 80 9.59 6.66 -14.95
N ASP A 81 10.12 7.50 -14.07
CA ASP A 81 9.41 8.10 -12.94
C ASP A 81 9.18 9.58 -13.22
N ALA A 82 8.02 10.11 -12.81
CA ALA A 82 7.72 11.53 -12.92
C ALA A 82 7.29 12.08 -11.57
N SER A 83 8.29 12.44 -10.75
CA SER A 83 8.13 12.98 -9.40
C SER A 83 8.74 14.39 -9.30
N PRO A 84 7.93 15.46 -9.34
CA PRO A 84 8.38 16.85 -9.32
C PRO A 84 9.20 17.26 -8.13
N SER A 85 8.99 16.62 -6.98
CA SER A 85 9.80 16.79 -5.77
C SER A 85 11.28 16.49 -6.02
N TYR A 86 11.61 15.67 -7.04
CA TYR A 86 12.99 15.36 -7.39
C TYR A 86 13.79 16.60 -7.83
N ALA A 87 13.14 17.62 -8.39
CA ALA A 87 13.79 18.87 -8.74
C ALA A 87 14.58 19.47 -7.55
N ALA A 88 13.97 19.41 -6.37
CA ALA A 88 14.45 20.04 -5.14
C ALA A 88 15.44 19.16 -4.35
N LEU A 89 15.88 18.02 -4.88
CA LEU A 89 16.75 17.12 -4.15
C LEU A 89 18.05 17.81 -3.68
N PRO A 90 18.50 17.47 -2.46
CA PRO A 90 19.84 17.83 -1.99
C PRO A 90 20.91 17.18 -2.87
N LEU A 91 22.10 17.77 -2.89
CA LEU A 91 23.23 17.29 -3.68
C LEU A 91 23.62 15.85 -3.31
N ALA A 92 23.57 15.50 -2.02
CA ALA A 92 23.76 14.13 -1.56
C ALA A 92 22.76 13.15 -2.21
N GLY A 93 21.48 13.52 -2.30
CA GLY A 93 20.44 12.71 -2.94
C GLY A 93 20.67 12.55 -4.45
N ILE A 94 21.04 13.63 -5.14
CA ILE A 94 21.36 13.60 -6.58
C ILE A 94 22.57 12.68 -6.85
N ARG A 95 23.59 12.72 -5.99
CA ARG A 95 24.76 11.81 -6.08
C ARG A 95 24.37 10.35 -5.86
N ALA A 96 23.47 10.07 -4.93
CA ALA A 96 22.94 8.71 -4.73
C ALA A 96 22.19 8.21 -5.98
N ILE A 97 21.38 9.06 -6.61
CA ILE A 97 20.73 8.73 -7.90
C ILE A 97 21.78 8.42 -8.97
N ARG A 98 22.86 9.21 -9.08
CA ARG A 98 23.93 8.94 -10.05
C ARG A 98 24.60 7.58 -9.84
N GLN A 99 24.78 7.16 -8.59
CA GLN A 99 25.36 5.86 -8.26
C GLN A 99 24.39 4.71 -8.62
N LEU A 100 23.10 4.88 -8.33
CA LEU A 100 22.08 3.85 -8.57
C LEU A 100 21.68 3.74 -10.05
N LEU A 101 21.62 4.89 -10.74
CA LEU A 101 21.09 5.07 -12.09
C LEU A 101 22.07 5.88 -12.97
N PRO A 102 23.29 5.37 -13.24
CA PRO A 102 24.33 6.14 -13.91
C PRO A 102 23.96 6.59 -15.34
N ASN A 103 23.11 5.84 -16.05
CA ASN A 103 22.73 6.16 -17.43
C ASN A 103 21.34 6.81 -17.54
N VAL A 104 20.76 7.25 -16.42
CA VAL A 104 19.40 7.81 -16.42
C VAL A 104 19.32 9.12 -17.19
N LYS A 105 18.25 9.28 -17.96
CA LYS A 105 17.94 10.55 -18.64
C LYS A 105 17.02 11.40 -17.80
N LEU A 106 17.29 12.69 -17.72
CA LEU A 106 16.60 13.63 -16.85
C LEU A 106 15.84 14.64 -17.70
N VAL A 107 14.53 14.76 -17.49
CA VAL A 107 13.68 15.75 -18.18
C VAL A 107 13.28 16.82 -17.19
N PHE A 108 13.61 18.07 -17.48
CA PHE A 108 13.35 19.23 -16.65
C PHE A 108 12.66 20.32 -17.47
N LEU A 109 11.37 20.55 -17.19
CA LEU A 109 10.62 21.66 -17.77
C LEU A 109 10.49 22.79 -16.74
N MET A 110 10.62 24.02 -17.19
CA MET A 110 10.39 25.24 -16.39
C MET A 110 9.17 25.98 -16.92
N ARG A 111 8.52 26.75 -16.06
CA ARG A 111 7.43 27.66 -16.42
C ARG A 111 7.78 29.05 -15.94
N ASP A 112 7.22 30.10 -16.55
CA ASP A 112 7.31 31.47 -16.04
C ASP A 112 7.23 31.47 -14.51
N PRO A 113 8.28 31.96 -13.79
CA PRO A 113 8.36 31.79 -12.34
C PRO A 113 7.17 32.38 -11.58
N VAL A 114 6.62 33.52 -12.02
CA VAL A 114 5.45 34.15 -11.40
C VAL A 114 4.19 33.32 -11.63
N ALA A 115 3.95 32.88 -12.87
CA ALA A 115 2.80 32.03 -13.20
C ALA A 115 2.87 30.66 -12.50
N ARG A 116 4.08 30.11 -12.32
CA ARG A 116 4.29 28.89 -11.54
C ARG A 116 4.05 29.11 -10.05
N ALA A 117 4.58 30.19 -9.47
CA ALA A 117 4.37 30.52 -8.06
C ALA A 117 2.88 30.67 -7.75
N TRP A 118 2.13 31.40 -8.58
CA TRP A 118 0.68 31.50 -8.45
C TRP A 118 -0.02 30.14 -8.59
N SER A 119 0.38 29.34 -9.58
CA SER A 119 -0.20 28.02 -9.78
C SER A 119 0.09 27.06 -8.61
N HIS A 120 1.21 27.23 -7.91
CA HIS A 120 1.57 26.43 -6.75
C HIS A 120 0.85 26.92 -5.50
N ALA A 121 0.74 28.23 -5.28
CA ALA A 121 -0.03 28.78 -4.18
C ALA A 121 -1.48 28.30 -4.21
N LYS A 122 -2.15 28.35 -5.38
CA LYS A 122 -3.50 27.80 -5.54
C LYS A 122 -3.59 26.30 -5.23
N HIS A 123 -2.54 25.55 -5.53
CA HIS A 123 -2.47 24.12 -5.21
C HIS A 123 -2.32 23.91 -3.70
N ASN A 124 -1.39 24.62 -3.06
CA ASN A 124 -1.20 24.56 -1.61
C ASN A 124 -2.50 24.91 -0.87
N HIS A 125 -3.23 25.93 -1.34
CA HIS A 125 -4.51 26.32 -0.79
C HIS A 125 -5.58 25.22 -0.94
N LEU A 126 -5.73 24.66 -2.15
CA LEU A 126 -6.70 23.59 -2.41
C LEU A 126 -6.44 22.34 -1.56
N PHE A 127 -5.17 21.97 -1.38
CA PHE A 127 -4.77 20.75 -0.67
C PHE A 127 -4.33 21.00 0.78
N GLN A 128 -4.53 22.22 1.30
CA GLN A 128 -4.20 22.62 2.67
C GLN A 128 -2.73 22.29 3.04
N GLU A 129 -1.81 22.63 2.13
CA GLU A 129 -0.36 22.45 2.28
C GLU A 129 0.32 23.74 2.74
N ALA A 130 1.56 23.64 3.22
CA ALA A 130 2.35 24.78 3.70
C ALA A 130 1.59 25.62 4.75
N ASN A 131 1.54 26.96 4.59
CA ASN A 131 0.83 27.85 5.52
C ASN A 131 -0.70 27.74 5.47
N PHE A 132 -1.27 26.91 4.59
CA PHE A 132 -2.71 26.64 4.54
C PHE A 132 -3.10 25.36 5.30
N ALA A 133 -2.15 24.71 5.98
CA ALA A 133 -2.43 23.54 6.81
C ALA A 133 -3.47 23.88 7.89
N GLY A 134 -4.58 23.12 7.90
CA GLY A 134 -5.67 23.31 8.86
C GLY A 134 -6.71 24.39 8.47
N ALA A 135 -6.57 25.04 7.31
CA ALA A 135 -7.63 25.91 6.78
C ALA A 135 -8.91 25.11 6.51
N GLU A 136 -10.10 25.71 6.58
CA GLU A 136 -11.35 25.03 6.21
C GLU A 136 -11.41 24.76 4.70
N PRO A 137 -11.81 23.55 4.25
CA PRO A 137 -11.95 23.25 2.83
C PRO A 137 -12.85 24.26 2.11
N GLY A 138 -12.30 24.95 1.11
CA GLY A 138 -13.05 25.92 0.30
C GLY A 138 -13.16 27.33 0.88
N ALA A 139 -12.50 27.62 2.01
CA ALA A 139 -12.34 29.00 2.49
C ALA A 139 -11.59 29.85 1.46
N GLU A 140 -11.88 31.16 1.40
CA GLU A 140 -11.09 32.09 0.57
C GLU A 140 -9.86 32.56 1.33
N ALA A 141 -8.68 32.45 0.72
CA ALA A 141 -7.45 33.01 1.27
C ALA A 141 -7.36 34.52 1.03
N SER A 142 -7.01 35.25 2.09
CA SER A 142 -6.72 36.68 2.07
C SER A 142 -5.42 37.00 1.31
N PRO A 143 -5.25 38.26 0.85
CA PRO A 143 -4.00 38.70 0.23
C PRO A 143 -2.74 38.47 1.08
N ASP A 144 -2.84 38.56 2.41
CA ASP A 144 -1.71 38.30 3.31
C ASP A 144 -1.36 36.82 3.41
N GLU A 145 -2.35 35.92 3.41
CA GLU A 145 -2.10 34.47 3.36
C GLU A 145 -1.47 34.06 2.03
N TRP A 146 -1.87 34.68 0.91
CA TRP A 146 -1.21 34.48 -0.37
C TRP A 146 0.25 34.95 -0.34
N ARG A 147 0.51 36.15 0.18
CA ARG A 147 1.88 36.68 0.36
C ARG A 147 2.74 35.77 1.23
N ALA A 148 2.19 35.29 2.35
CA ALA A 148 2.86 34.35 3.24
C ALA A 148 3.19 33.03 2.53
N ASN A 149 2.31 32.52 1.67
CA ASN A 149 2.61 31.33 0.87
C ASN A 149 3.78 31.57 -0.10
N PHE A 150 3.84 32.70 -0.78
CA PHE A 150 4.89 32.97 -1.76
C PHE A 150 6.31 32.97 -1.17
N VAL A 151 6.44 33.27 0.12
CA VAL A 151 7.72 33.30 0.83
C VAL A 151 7.95 32.06 1.71
N HIS A 152 7.01 31.10 1.71
CA HIS A 152 7.19 29.84 2.40
C HIS A 152 8.25 28.98 1.70
N ASP A 153 9.06 28.24 2.47
CA ASP A 153 10.19 27.49 1.93
C ASP A 153 9.78 26.46 0.87
N TRP A 154 8.72 25.68 1.11
CA TRP A 154 8.18 24.70 0.15
C TRP A 154 7.94 25.25 -1.28
N PRO A 155 7.12 26.29 -1.49
CA PRO A 155 6.95 26.88 -2.81
C PRO A 155 8.19 27.61 -3.34
N LEU A 156 8.98 28.27 -2.50
CA LEU A 156 10.22 28.94 -2.92
C LEU A 156 11.27 27.97 -3.46
N VAL A 157 11.59 26.92 -2.70
CA VAL A 157 12.53 25.87 -3.12
C VAL A 157 12.02 25.18 -4.37
N GLY A 158 10.71 24.95 -4.48
CA GLY A 158 10.11 24.41 -5.69
C GLY A 158 10.27 25.32 -6.91
N GLY A 159 10.33 26.64 -6.73
CA GLY A 159 10.49 27.65 -7.79
C GLY A 159 11.94 28.06 -8.10
N ASP A 160 12.92 27.68 -7.27
CA ASP A 160 14.33 28.01 -7.50
C ASP A 160 14.99 27.15 -8.59
N TYR A 161 14.57 27.33 -9.84
CA TYR A 161 15.08 26.56 -10.97
C TYR A 161 16.60 26.68 -11.14
N LEU A 162 17.17 27.85 -10.85
CA LEU A 162 18.62 28.07 -10.95
C LEU A 162 19.37 27.18 -9.97
N GLY A 163 18.98 27.18 -8.69
CA GLY A 163 19.57 26.31 -7.68
C GLY A 163 19.42 24.84 -8.06
N GLN A 164 18.21 24.43 -8.47
CA GLN A 164 17.91 23.06 -8.89
C GLN A 164 18.79 22.61 -10.05
N LEU A 165 18.83 23.37 -11.16
CA LEU A 165 19.63 23.01 -12.33
C LEU A 165 21.13 23.02 -12.03
N ARG A 166 21.64 23.97 -11.24
CA ARG A 166 23.05 23.97 -10.82
C ARG A 166 23.41 22.68 -10.08
N ARG A 167 22.56 22.22 -9.15
CA ARG A 167 22.79 20.96 -8.42
C ARG A 167 22.78 19.76 -9.37
N TRP A 168 21.75 19.63 -10.20
CA TRP A 168 21.64 18.51 -11.14
C TRP A 168 22.77 18.47 -12.17
N ALA A 169 23.11 19.60 -12.79
CA ALA A 169 24.19 19.72 -13.77
C ALA A 169 25.59 19.55 -13.15
N SER A 170 25.76 19.73 -11.84
CA SER A 170 27.03 19.45 -11.16
C SER A 170 27.32 17.94 -11.00
N VAL A 171 26.32 17.08 -11.19
CA VAL A 171 26.44 15.62 -10.99
C VAL A 171 26.22 14.85 -12.29
N PHE A 172 25.26 15.28 -13.11
CA PHE A 172 24.93 14.63 -14.38
C PHE A 172 25.47 15.43 -15.56
N PRO A 173 26.03 14.75 -16.58
CA PRO A 173 26.52 15.42 -17.77
C PRO A 173 25.34 15.96 -18.59
N HIS A 174 25.62 16.98 -19.40
CA HIS A 174 24.61 17.73 -20.15
C HIS A 174 23.79 16.84 -21.10
N GLU A 175 24.39 15.80 -21.67
CA GLU A 175 23.72 14.85 -22.58
C GLU A 175 22.66 14.00 -21.88
N GLN A 176 22.69 13.92 -20.55
CA GLN A 176 21.68 13.26 -19.72
C GLN A 176 20.59 14.23 -19.24
N LEU A 177 20.61 15.50 -19.64
CA LEU A 177 19.67 16.52 -19.21
C LEU A 177 18.94 17.13 -20.42
N TYR A 178 17.63 16.91 -20.49
CA TYR A 178 16.74 17.69 -21.34
C TYR A 178 16.17 18.84 -20.52
N VAL A 179 16.48 20.07 -20.93
CA VAL A 179 15.95 21.28 -20.31
C VAL A 179 15.03 21.98 -21.31
N GLY A 180 13.83 22.35 -20.87
CA GLY A 180 12.83 22.99 -21.73
C GLY A 180 11.82 23.84 -20.99
N PHE A 181 10.81 24.31 -21.72
CA PHE A 181 9.82 25.26 -21.22
C PHE A 181 8.40 24.70 -21.31
N TYR A 182 7.62 24.92 -20.27
CA TYR A 182 6.20 24.61 -20.15
C TYR A 182 5.39 25.33 -21.22
N GLU A 183 5.79 26.55 -21.58
CA GLU A 183 5.15 27.36 -22.64
C GLU A 183 5.14 26.64 -24.00
N SER A 184 6.06 25.69 -24.22
CA SER A 184 6.06 24.85 -25.42
C SER A 184 4.89 23.87 -25.47
N ILE A 185 4.30 23.49 -24.33
CA ILE A 185 3.07 22.66 -24.28
C ILE A 185 1.90 23.43 -24.92
N ALA A 186 1.81 24.74 -24.70
CA ALA A 186 0.75 25.54 -25.31
C ALA A 186 1.04 25.86 -26.78
N ARG A 187 2.30 26.18 -27.12
CA ARG A 187 2.65 26.69 -28.46
C ARG A 187 2.96 25.64 -29.51
N ARG A 188 3.61 24.54 -29.11
CA ARG A 188 4.16 23.52 -30.00
C ARG A 188 4.21 22.13 -29.35
N PRO A 189 3.09 21.61 -28.80
CA PRO A 189 3.11 20.43 -27.94
C PRO A 189 3.60 19.16 -28.65
N GLU A 190 3.23 18.95 -29.92
CA GLU A 190 3.71 17.80 -30.70
C GLU A 190 5.23 17.85 -30.85
N ALA A 191 5.76 19.02 -31.20
CA ALA A 191 7.17 19.19 -31.42
C ALA A 191 7.97 19.05 -30.11
N LEU A 192 7.45 19.55 -28.98
CA LEU A 192 8.00 19.28 -27.65
C LEU A 192 8.07 17.78 -27.36
N LEU A 193 7.00 17.01 -27.60
CA LEU A 193 7.02 15.55 -27.40
C LEU A 193 8.07 14.87 -28.27
N ARG A 194 8.16 15.22 -29.55
CA ARG A 194 9.18 14.66 -30.45
C ARG A 194 10.60 14.96 -29.98
N ASP A 195 10.85 16.18 -29.50
CA ASP A 195 12.15 16.57 -28.96
C ASP A 195 12.50 15.73 -27.71
N VAL A 196 11.53 15.50 -26.82
CA VAL A 196 11.71 14.66 -25.64
C VAL A 196 11.85 13.17 -26.02
N PHE A 197 11.10 12.66 -26.99
CA PHE A 197 11.21 11.26 -27.46
C PHE A 197 12.59 10.98 -28.05
N ARG A 198 13.09 11.89 -28.89
CA ARG A 198 14.45 11.83 -29.43
C ARG A 198 15.48 11.83 -28.31
N PHE A 199 15.31 12.72 -27.33
CA PHE A 199 16.18 12.75 -26.15
C PHE A 199 16.13 11.44 -25.38
N LEU A 200 14.95 10.86 -25.12
CA LEU A 200 14.79 9.58 -24.44
C LEU A 200 15.32 8.39 -25.25
N GLY A 201 15.49 8.54 -26.57
CA GLY A 201 15.98 7.49 -27.46
C GLY A 201 14.89 6.46 -27.77
N VAL A 202 13.68 6.96 -28.01
CA VAL A 202 12.53 6.23 -28.56
C VAL A 202 12.10 6.90 -29.86
N ASP A 203 11.24 6.25 -30.64
CA ASP A 203 10.80 6.73 -31.96
C ASP A 203 10.06 8.09 -31.84
N PRO A 204 10.64 9.20 -32.34
CA PRO A 204 10.01 10.51 -32.27
C PRO A 204 8.92 10.71 -33.33
N ASP A 205 8.84 9.88 -34.36
CA ASP A 205 8.02 10.11 -35.55
C ASP A 205 6.75 9.24 -35.58
N ILE A 206 6.37 8.68 -34.42
CA ILE A 206 5.11 7.96 -34.22
C ILE A 206 3.88 8.84 -34.50
N ASP A 207 2.77 8.19 -34.81
CA ASP A 207 1.47 8.87 -34.90
C ASP A 207 0.99 9.33 -33.52
N LEU A 208 0.81 10.64 -33.37
CA LEU A 208 0.35 11.27 -32.13
C LEU A 208 -1.19 11.43 -32.08
N SER A 209 -1.93 10.95 -33.09
CA SER A 209 -3.40 11.09 -33.15
C SER A 209 -4.11 10.50 -31.92
N GLY A 210 -3.57 9.41 -31.35
CA GLY A 210 -4.10 8.76 -30.15
C GLY A 210 -3.57 9.33 -28.82
N PHE A 211 -2.80 10.41 -28.84
CA PHE A 211 -2.21 11.01 -27.64
C PHE A 211 -3.06 12.20 -27.15
N PRO A 212 -3.12 12.45 -25.84
CA PRO A 212 -3.83 13.60 -25.27
C PRO A 212 -3.00 14.89 -25.38
N VAL A 213 -2.36 15.13 -26.54
CA VAL A 213 -1.33 16.17 -26.74
C VAL A 213 -1.88 17.56 -26.42
N ARG A 214 -3.09 17.85 -26.88
CA ARG A 214 -3.75 19.17 -26.73
C ARG A 214 -4.72 19.23 -25.57
N GLU A 215 -4.87 18.14 -24.83
CA GLU A 215 -5.76 18.11 -23.68
C GLU A 215 -5.15 18.86 -22.50
N ARG A 216 -5.99 19.59 -21.77
CA ARG A 216 -5.58 20.23 -20.52
C ARG A 216 -5.65 19.20 -19.39
N ILE A 217 -4.50 18.59 -19.10
CA ILE A 217 -4.37 17.55 -18.08
C ILE A 217 -4.13 18.19 -16.70
N LEU A 218 -4.90 17.75 -15.69
CA LEU A 218 -4.84 18.25 -14.32
C LEU A 218 -5.01 19.78 -14.23
N ALA A 219 -6.16 20.27 -14.69
CA ALA A 219 -6.50 21.68 -14.59
C ALA A 219 -6.45 22.14 -13.13
N GLY A 220 -5.54 23.08 -12.82
CA GLY A 220 -5.50 23.71 -11.50
C GLY A 220 -6.75 24.55 -11.22
N PRO A 221 -6.98 24.94 -9.95
CA PRO A 221 -8.10 25.79 -9.57
C PRO A 221 -8.23 27.03 -10.44
N ALA A 222 -9.47 27.44 -10.71
CA ALA A 222 -9.77 28.70 -11.38
C ALA A 222 -9.23 29.90 -10.57
N GLY A 223 -9.19 31.08 -11.19
CA GLY A 223 -8.70 32.30 -10.55
C GLY A 223 -7.42 32.83 -11.18
N GLU A 224 -7.48 34.09 -11.59
CA GLU A 224 -6.34 34.86 -12.08
C GLU A 224 -5.52 35.39 -10.92
N LEU A 225 -4.24 35.71 -11.19
CA LEU A 225 -3.38 36.32 -10.18
C LEU A 225 -3.90 37.74 -9.91
N PRO A 226 -4.27 38.08 -8.67
CA PRO A 226 -4.68 39.44 -8.33
C PRO A 226 -3.63 40.48 -8.71
N ALA A 227 -4.08 41.62 -9.24
CA ALA A 227 -3.20 42.64 -9.80
C ALA A 227 -2.23 43.23 -8.77
N ASP A 228 -2.62 43.27 -7.49
CA ASP A 228 -1.80 43.73 -6.37
C ASP A 228 -0.70 42.73 -5.95
N LEU A 229 -0.91 41.43 -6.21
CA LEU A 229 0.04 40.38 -5.87
C LEU A 229 1.12 40.18 -6.94
N ALA A 230 0.84 40.52 -8.21
CA ALA A 230 1.79 40.34 -9.30
C ALA A 230 3.12 41.12 -9.12
N PRO A 231 3.11 42.43 -8.76
CA PRO A 231 4.36 43.16 -8.49
C PRO A 231 5.15 42.59 -7.30
N HIS A 232 4.47 42.03 -6.30
CA HIS A 232 5.12 41.41 -5.15
C HIS A 232 5.86 40.12 -5.54
N LEU A 233 5.21 39.22 -6.29
CA LEU A 233 5.86 38.02 -6.83
C LEU A 233 7.05 38.33 -7.75
N ARG A 234 6.92 39.35 -8.61
CA ARG A 234 8.04 39.79 -9.44
C ARG A 234 9.18 40.37 -8.61
N GLY A 235 8.88 41.11 -7.56
CA GLY A 235 9.87 41.58 -6.58
C GLY A 235 10.67 40.42 -6.00
N ILE A 236 9.99 39.34 -5.60
CA ILE A 236 10.63 38.12 -5.07
C ILE A 236 11.50 37.42 -6.13
N LEU A 237 10.97 37.23 -7.35
CA LEU A 237 11.52 36.26 -8.30
C LEU A 237 12.41 36.85 -9.39
N ARG A 238 12.33 38.16 -9.68
CA ARG A 238 12.99 38.77 -10.86
C ARG A 238 14.49 38.53 -10.88
N GLY A 239 15.22 38.97 -9.85
CA GLY A 239 16.68 38.89 -9.85
C GLY A 239 17.16 37.44 -10.03
N ARG A 240 16.49 36.50 -9.35
CA ARG A 240 16.77 35.07 -9.51
C ARG A 240 16.43 34.55 -10.90
N THR A 241 15.40 35.08 -11.54
CA THR A 241 14.99 34.74 -12.91
C THR A 241 15.98 35.28 -13.93
N GLU A 242 16.52 36.48 -13.73
CA GLU A 242 17.56 37.06 -14.58
C GLU A 242 18.83 36.19 -14.54
N GLU A 243 19.30 35.82 -13.34
CA GLU A 243 20.43 34.88 -13.20
C GLU A 243 20.16 33.52 -13.86
N LEU A 244 18.91 33.04 -13.80
CA LEU A 244 18.49 31.81 -14.47
C LEU A 244 18.60 31.96 -16.00
N VAL A 245 18.12 33.06 -16.57
CA VAL A 245 18.18 33.28 -18.02
C VAL A 245 19.62 33.29 -18.51
N ASP A 246 20.53 33.97 -17.81
CA ASP A 246 21.95 33.98 -18.14
C ASP A 246 22.55 32.57 -18.07
N PHE A 247 22.21 31.82 -17.03
CA PHE A 247 22.65 30.43 -16.86
C PHE A 247 22.12 29.52 -17.98
N LEU A 248 20.85 29.65 -18.37
CA LEU A 248 20.24 28.87 -19.46
C LEU A 248 20.90 29.17 -20.80
N ALA A 249 21.19 30.43 -21.09
CA ALA A 249 21.90 30.82 -22.30
C ALA A 249 23.32 30.25 -22.32
N ALA A 250 24.04 30.37 -21.20
CA ALA A 250 25.44 29.94 -21.11
C ALA A 250 25.62 28.42 -21.10
N GLN A 251 24.74 27.67 -20.42
CA GLN A 251 24.90 26.22 -20.22
C GLN A 251 24.11 25.37 -21.20
N PHE A 252 22.95 25.86 -21.66
CA PHE A 252 22.02 25.07 -22.49
C PHE A 252 21.74 25.73 -23.85
N GLY A 253 22.25 26.93 -24.12
CA GLY A 253 21.95 27.68 -25.35
C GLY A 253 20.47 28.07 -25.47
N LEU A 254 19.76 28.16 -24.33
CA LEU A 254 18.33 28.43 -24.29
C LEU A 254 18.05 29.90 -23.97
N SER A 255 17.10 30.50 -24.69
CA SER A 255 16.56 31.83 -24.40
C SER A 255 15.21 31.73 -23.67
N ALA A 256 14.93 32.69 -22.78
CA ALA A 256 13.63 32.79 -22.13
C ALA A 256 12.49 32.92 -23.16
N PRO A 257 11.34 32.23 -22.96
CA PRO A 257 10.14 32.44 -23.75
C PRO A 257 9.60 33.87 -23.62
N PRO A 258 8.96 34.44 -24.66
CA PRO A 258 8.30 35.75 -24.59
C PRO A 258 7.30 35.91 -23.44
N GLU A 259 6.67 34.83 -22.99
CA GLU A 259 5.72 34.83 -21.87
C GLU A 259 6.38 35.25 -20.55
N TRP A 260 7.69 35.11 -20.42
CA TRP A 260 8.45 35.51 -19.23
C TRP A 260 8.71 37.03 -19.20
N GLN A 261 8.40 37.75 -20.28
CA GLN A 261 8.67 39.18 -20.40
C GLN A 261 7.97 39.99 -19.30
N ALA A 262 6.77 39.61 -18.90
CA ALA A 262 6.07 40.26 -17.80
C ALA A 262 6.82 40.12 -16.46
N THR A 263 7.45 38.97 -16.22
CA THR A 263 8.27 38.72 -15.03
C THR A 263 9.56 39.55 -15.05
N LEU A 264 10.24 39.54 -16.19
CA LEU A 264 11.53 40.22 -16.39
C LEU A 264 11.41 41.75 -16.43
N ALA A 265 10.36 42.31 -17.04
CA ALA A 265 10.27 43.75 -17.31
C ALA A 265 9.09 44.48 -16.63
N GLY A 266 8.15 43.76 -16.00
CA GLY A 266 6.97 44.38 -15.37
C GLY A 266 7.27 45.27 -14.15
N PRO A 267 6.26 45.91 -13.55
CA PRO A 267 6.43 46.61 -12.27
C PRO A 267 6.71 45.63 -11.13
N VAL A 268 7.53 46.06 -10.16
CA VAL A 268 7.92 45.28 -8.97
C VAL A 268 7.67 46.07 -7.69
N HIS A 269 7.40 45.35 -6.60
CA HIS A 269 7.61 45.87 -5.24
C HIS A 269 9.05 45.57 -4.79
N ALA A 270 9.49 46.24 -3.74
CA ALA A 270 10.81 45.98 -3.16
C ALA A 270 10.95 44.49 -2.81
N PRO A 271 12.04 43.83 -3.24
CA PRO A 271 12.26 42.42 -2.95
C PRO A 271 12.38 42.22 -1.43
N PRO A 272 11.70 41.22 -0.85
CA PRO A 272 12.05 40.77 0.50
C PRO A 272 13.41 40.06 0.44
N ASP A 273 14.19 40.14 1.53
CA ASP A 273 15.39 39.33 1.68
C ASP A 273 15.01 37.89 2.02
N LEU A 274 15.26 36.94 1.11
CA LEU A 274 14.80 35.55 1.25
C LEU A 274 15.94 34.56 1.47
N PRO A 275 16.02 33.92 2.65
CA PRO A 275 17.03 32.90 2.95
C PRO A 275 17.05 31.71 1.99
N ALA A 276 15.88 31.28 1.48
CA ALA A 276 15.75 30.07 0.66
C ALA A 276 16.68 30.07 -0.58
N PHE A 277 16.82 31.20 -1.28
CA PHE A 277 17.70 31.28 -2.46
C PHE A 277 19.19 31.21 -2.12
N ARG A 278 19.59 31.67 -0.92
CA ARG A 278 20.97 31.54 -0.41
C ARG A 278 21.27 30.13 0.09
N MET A 279 20.27 29.48 0.68
CA MET A 279 20.35 28.12 1.20
C MET A 279 20.09 27.07 0.11
N ALA A 280 20.01 27.46 -1.16
CA ALA A 280 19.75 26.55 -2.27
C ALA A 280 20.81 25.43 -2.43
N ALA A 281 22.01 25.58 -1.87
CA ALA A 281 23.03 24.54 -1.85
C ALA A 281 23.14 23.82 -0.48
N ASP A 282 22.31 24.19 0.50
CA ASP A 282 22.31 23.60 1.84
C ASP A 282 21.42 22.35 1.85
N ASP A 283 22.07 21.18 1.85
CA ASP A 283 21.38 19.89 1.86
C ASP A 283 20.50 19.71 3.10
N GLY A 284 20.86 20.31 4.25
CA GLY A 284 20.06 20.23 5.47
C GLY A 284 18.73 20.99 5.35
N HIS A 285 18.76 22.18 4.77
CA HIS A 285 17.57 22.98 4.45
C HIS A 285 16.69 22.27 3.43
N LEU A 286 17.26 21.81 2.30
CA LEU A 286 16.49 21.10 1.28
C LEU A 286 15.83 19.83 1.83
N ASN A 287 16.53 19.08 2.68
CA ASN A 287 15.95 17.92 3.37
C ASN A 287 14.77 18.30 4.27
N ARG A 288 14.88 19.36 5.08
CA ARG A 288 13.76 19.84 5.91
C ARG A 288 12.57 20.29 5.09
N VAL A 289 12.81 20.97 3.97
CA VAL A 289 11.74 21.42 3.07
C VAL A 289 11.03 20.22 2.43
N LEU A 290 11.77 19.21 2.00
CA LEU A 290 11.19 17.97 1.45
C LEU A 290 10.39 17.19 2.50
N GLN A 291 10.81 17.19 3.77
CA GLN A 291 10.08 16.55 4.87
C GLN A 291 8.70 17.17 5.14
N MET A 292 8.52 18.46 4.84
CA MET A 292 7.20 19.10 5.00
C MET A 292 6.11 18.39 4.19
N GLU A 293 6.46 17.79 3.05
CA GLU A 293 5.52 17.06 2.20
C GLU A 293 4.87 15.86 2.91
N GLU A 294 5.59 15.23 3.84
CA GLU A 294 5.13 14.09 4.62
C GLU A 294 4.19 14.51 5.76
N GLU A 295 4.18 15.82 6.06
CA GLU A 295 3.34 16.44 7.09
C GLU A 295 2.06 17.07 6.51
N PHE A 296 1.90 17.10 5.19
CA PHE A 296 0.68 17.59 4.56
C PHE A 296 -0.51 16.67 4.86
N ALA A 297 -1.72 17.23 4.84
CA ALA A 297 -2.95 16.48 5.15
C ALA A 297 -3.15 15.25 4.24
N THR A 298 -2.59 15.30 3.02
CA THR A 298 -2.65 14.26 1.99
C THR A 298 -1.43 13.32 1.99
N GLY A 299 -0.50 13.44 2.95
CA GLY A 299 0.75 12.66 3.03
C GLY A 299 0.59 11.14 3.20
N TYR A 300 -0.63 10.62 3.11
CA TYR A 300 -0.95 9.20 3.15
C TYR A 300 -0.56 8.47 1.85
N ARG A 301 0.08 7.30 1.97
CA ARG A 301 0.41 6.45 0.82
C ARG A 301 0.24 4.97 1.13
N ILE A 302 -0.39 4.24 0.22
CA ILE A 302 -0.30 2.77 0.20
C ILE A 302 1.09 2.38 -0.28
N VAL A 303 1.77 1.54 0.52
CA VAL A 303 3.12 1.03 0.25
C VAL A 303 3.04 -0.40 -0.27
N LEU A 304 2.32 -1.28 0.44
CA LEU A 304 2.04 -2.64 -0.01
C LEU A 304 0.56 -2.94 0.20
N THR A 305 -0.04 -3.62 -0.78
CA THR A 305 -1.40 -4.15 -0.65
C THR A 305 -1.33 -5.65 -0.48
N ASN A 306 -2.07 -6.19 0.50
CA ASN A 306 -2.19 -7.62 0.76
C ASN A 306 -0.84 -8.36 0.92
N TYR A 307 0.15 -7.71 1.55
CA TYR A 307 1.40 -8.35 1.91
C TYR A 307 1.15 -9.32 3.07
N ARG A 308 1.09 -10.62 2.76
CA ARG A 308 0.78 -11.69 3.74
C ARG A 308 -0.50 -11.42 4.56
N GLY A 309 -1.51 -10.81 3.93
CA GLY A 309 -2.78 -10.46 4.59
C GLY A 309 -2.77 -9.12 5.36
N TYR A 310 -1.75 -8.29 5.15
CA TYR A 310 -1.67 -6.92 5.67
C TYR A 310 -1.59 -5.90 4.53
N ASP A 311 -2.29 -4.79 4.69
CA ASP A 311 -2.01 -3.57 3.93
C ASP A 311 -0.98 -2.75 4.71
N VAL A 312 0.04 -2.26 4.03
CA VAL A 312 1.07 -1.39 4.61
C VAL A 312 0.90 0.00 4.04
N ALA A 313 0.72 0.98 4.93
CA ALA A 313 0.60 2.38 4.56
C ALA A 313 1.66 3.24 5.25
N PHE A 314 2.15 4.25 4.54
CA PHE A 314 2.98 5.32 5.09
C PHE A 314 2.11 6.53 5.43
N TYR A 315 2.26 7.02 6.66
CA TYR A 315 1.56 8.21 7.13
C TYR A 315 2.34 8.88 8.26
N ARG A 316 2.53 10.21 8.22
CA ARG A 316 3.21 10.98 9.29
C ARG A 316 4.54 10.35 9.74
N SER A 317 5.41 10.07 8.76
CA SER A 317 6.78 9.57 8.98
C SER A 317 6.90 8.19 9.63
N ALA A 318 5.84 7.38 9.56
CA ALA A 318 5.83 6.00 10.02
C ALA A 318 5.06 5.08 9.06
N LEU A 319 5.39 3.79 9.11
CA LEU A 319 4.65 2.75 8.40
C LEU A 319 3.66 2.07 9.36
N TYR A 320 2.46 1.81 8.85
CA TYR A 320 1.38 1.14 9.54
C TYR A 320 0.98 -0.10 8.76
N GLY A 321 1.14 -1.26 9.37
CA GLY A 321 0.67 -2.54 8.85
C GLY A 321 -0.69 -2.86 9.45
N VAL A 322 -1.74 -2.83 8.65
CA VAL A 322 -3.11 -3.12 9.10
C VAL A 322 -3.55 -4.46 8.55
N LYS A 323 -4.01 -5.34 9.43
CA LYS A 323 -4.49 -6.67 9.02
C LYS A 323 -5.77 -6.52 8.22
N MET A 324 -5.84 -7.18 7.07
CA MET A 324 -7.05 -7.18 6.27
C MET A 324 -8.14 -7.97 7.00
N ALA A 325 -9.25 -7.30 7.35
CA ALA A 325 -10.44 -7.99 7.81
C ALA A 325 -11.11 -8.73 6.63
N ARG A 326 -11.88 -9.79 6.92
CA ARG A 326 -12.76 -10.43 5.93
C ARG A 326 -13.91 -9.48 5.58
N GLY A 327 -13.64 -8.57 4.64
CA GLY A 327 -14.51 -7.46 4.26
C GLY A 327 -13.61 -6.27 3.94
N ALA A 328 -13.53 -5.90 2.67
CA ALA A 328 -12.56 -4.94 2.14
C ALA A 328 -12.69 -3.57 2.82
N VAL A 329 -11.89 -3.31 3.85
CA VAL A 329 -11.67 -1.95 4.33
C VAL A 329 -10.39 -1.46 3.67
N SER A 330 -10.53 -0.74 2.56
CA SER A 330 -9.48 0.14 2.06
C SER A 330 -9.30 1.25 3.10
N LEU A 331 -8.46 1.02 4.10
CA LEU A 331 -8.19 1.98 5.15
C LEU A 331 -7.35 3.11 4.58
N VAL A 332 -8.00 4.17 4.12
CA VAL A 332 -7.34 5.48 4.04
C VAL A 332 -6.92 5.83 5.48
N MET A 333 -5.63 5.73 5.79
CA MET A 333 -5.13 6.07 7.12
C MET A 333 -5.25 7.58 7.31
N ASN A 334 -6.06 7.97 8.29
CA ASN A 334 -6.18 9.34 8.78
C ASN A 334 -5.94 9.36 10.29
N GLU A 335 -5.91 10.54 10.89
CA GLU A 335 -5.60 10.71 12.32
C GLU A 335 -6.54 9.90 13.24
N HIS A 336 -7.84 9.88 12.92
CA HIS A 336 -8.83 9.13 13.68
C HIS A 336 -8.61 7.61 13.61
N THR A 337 -8.46 7.10 12.39
CA THR A 337 -8.20 5.68 12.12
C THR A 337 -6.89 5.23 12.76
N ARG A 338 -5.85 6.07 12.68
CA ARG A 338 -4.55 5.83 13.31
C ARG A 338 -4.70 5.72 14.82
N ALA A 339 -5.35 6.69 15.45
CA ALA A 339 -5.55 6.69 16.90
C ALA A 339 -6.34 5.47 17.37
N GLN A 340 -7.43 5.13 16.67
CA GLN A 340 -8.24 3.95 16.97
C GLN A 340 -7.44 2.66 16.85
N CYS A 341 -6.74 2.48 15.72
CA CYS A 341 -5.99 1.27 15.45
C CYS A 341 -4.83 1.04 16.44
N LEU A 342 -4.16 2.12 16.86
CA LEU A 342 -3.14 2.07 17.91
C LEU A 342 -3.74 1.72 19.27
N ALA A 343 -4.91 2.29 19.62
CA ALA A 343 -5.59 2.00 20.88
C ALA A 343 -6.07 0.55 20.98
N GLU A 344 -6.52 -0.02 19.85
CA GLU A 344 -7.01 -1.41 19.77
C GLU A 344 -5.88 -2.44 19.57
N GLY A 345 -4.65 -2.00 19.29
CA GLY A 345 -3.52 -2.90 18.99
C GLY A 345 -3.68 -3.69 17.68
N THR A 346 -4.52 -3.20 16.77
CA THR A 346 -4.89 -3.86 15.51
C THR A 346 -3.92 -3.58 14.36
N CYS A 347 -3.05 -2.58 14.50
CA CYS A 347 -1.94 -2.33 13.58
C CYS A 347 -0.56 -2.59 14.18
N LEU A 348 0.35 -2.90 13.28
CA LEU A 348 1.78 -2.84 13.50
C LEU A 348 2.27 -1.46 13.07
N VAL A 349 3.27 -0.93 13.79
CA VAL A 349 3.97 0.30 13.42
C VAL A 349 5.43 -0.04 13.20
N ALA A 350 6.08 0.52 12.19
CA ALA A 350 7.51 0.38 11.98
C ALA A 350 8.11 1.67 11.40
N ALA A 351 9.41 1.87 11.62
CA ALA A 351 10.15 2.99 11.04
C ALA A 351 10.63 2.68 9.61
N THR A 352 10.73 1.41 9.22
CA THR A 352 11.15 1.03 7.87
C THR A 352 10.37 -0.17 7.33
N LEU A 353 10.34 -0.35 6.02
CA LEU A 353 9.65 -1.44 5.37
C LEU A 353 10.26 -2.81 5.72
N PRO A 354 11.60 -2.99 5.78
CA PRO A 354 12.20 -4.22 6.29
C PRO A 354 11.72 -4.56 7.71
N GLU A 355 11.73 -3.58 8.63
CA GLU A 355 11.24 -3.77 9.99
C GLU A 355 9.74 -4.12 10.01
N MET A 356 8.93 -3.49 9.15
CA MET A 356 7.51 -3.81 9.03
C MET A 356 7.30 -5.27 8.60
N LYS A 357 8.05 -5.72 7.58
CA LYS A 357 8.00 -7.10 7.07
C LYS A 357 8.33 -8.09 8.22
N GLU A 358 9.39 -7.83 8.97
CA GLU A 358 9.77 -8.63 10.14
C GLU A 358 8.67 -8.68 11.22
N ARG A 359 8.06 -7.53 11.54
CA ARG A 359 6.96 -7.46 12.53
C ARG A 359 5.72 -8.22 12.08
N ILE A 360 5.37 -8.16 10.79
CA ILE A 360 4.26 -8.93 10.21
C ILE A 360 4.56 -10.42 10.31
N ASP A 361 5.77 -10.83 9.94
CA ASP A 361 6.20 -12.22 9.98
C ASP A 361 6.17 -12.80 11.40
N ALA A 362 6.66 -12.03 12.37
CA ALA A 362 6.59 -12.39 13.79
C ALA A 362 5.14 -12.53 14.27
N ARG A 363 4.26 -11.57 13.94
CA ARG A 363 2.83 -11.63 14.30
C ARG A 363 2.14 -12.86 13.72
N LEU A 364 2.40 -13.17 12.45
CA LEU A 364 1.83 -14.34 11.78
C LEU A 364 2.32 -15.65 12.41
N ALA A 365 3.60 -15.70 12.82
CA ALA A 365 4.16 -16.85 13.53
C ALA A 365 3.51 -17.04 14.89
N ASP A 366 3.33 -15.97 15.67
CA ASP A 366 2.66 -16.00 16.97
C ASP A 366 1.20 -16.46 16.85
N GLU A 367 0.47 -15.96 15.86
CA GLU A 367 -0.90 -16.39 15.57
C GLU A 367 -1.00 -17.84 15.12
N ALA A 368 -0.03 -18.33 14.35
CA ALA A 368 0.03 -19.73 13.95
C ALA A 368 0.32 -20.62 15.18
N ALA A 369 1.26 -20.22 16.05
CA ALA A 369 1.57 -20.94 17.27
C ALA A 369 0.39 -20.95 18.27
N ALA A 370 -0.33 -19.84 18.41
CA ALA A 370 -1.53 -19.77 19.24
C ALA A 370 -2.65 -20.67 18.71
N ARG A 371 -2.87 -20.69 17.39
CA ARG A 371 -3.83 -21.62 16.77
C ARG A 371 -3.44 -23.08 16.97
N ALA A 372 -2.15 -23.41 16.83
CA ALA A 372 -1.66 -24.76 17.08
C ALA A 372 -1.92 -25.20 18.53
N ARG A 373 -1.61 -24.35 19.52
CA ARG A 373 -1.91 -24.63 20.93
C ARG A 373 -3.40 -24.85 21.20
N ALA A 374 -4.27 -24.01 20.62
CA ALA A 374 -5.71 -24.16 20.76
C ALA A 374 -6.22 -25.51 20.18
N VAL A 375 -5.72 -25.89 19.00
CA VAL A 375 -6.05 -27.18 18.39
C VAL A 375 -5.51 -28.35 19.22
N GLU A 376 -4.32 -28.23 19.80
CA GLU A 376 -3.76 -29.25 20.71
C GLU A 376 -4.58 -29.42 22.00
N GLU A 377 -5.08 -28.32 22.57
CA GLU A 377 -5.98 -28.33 23.73
C GLU A 377 -7.33 -28.97 23.39
N GLU A 378 -7.93 -28.62 22.25
CA GLU A 378 -9.19 -29.21 21.77
C GLU A 378 -9.02 -30.72 21.49
N LEU A 379 -7.89 -31.12 20.89
CA LEU A 379 -7.56 -32.52 20.65
C LEU A 379 -7.34 -33.27 21.96
N ARG A 380 -6.73 -32.65 22.97
CA ARG A 380 -6.57 -33.23 24.31
C ARG A 380 -7.92 -33.43 24.98
N ALA A 381 -8.81 -32.45 24.93
CA ALA A 381 -10.16 -32.56 25.46
C ALA A 381 -10.94 -33.69 24.77
N THR A 382 -10.92 -33.71 23.44
CA THR A 382 -11.58 -34.75 22.63
C THR A 382 -11.06 -36.16 22.95
N ARG A 383 -9.75 -36.31 23.16
CA ARG A 383 -9.14 -37.60 23.54
C ARG A 383 -9.62 -38.08 24.91
N GLU A 384 -9.80 -37.16 25.85
CA GLU A 384 -10.29 -37.48 27.19
C GLU A 384 -11.77 -37.89 27.15
N ASP A 385 -12.60 -37.17 26.38
CA ASP A 385 -14.00 -37.54 26.16
C ASP A 385 -14.13 -38.94 25.52
N LEU A 386 -13.27 -39.25 24.54
CA LEU A 386 -13.20 -40.58 23.92
C LEU A 386 -12.76 -41.67 24.91
N ARG A 387 -11.86 -41.35 25.86
CA ARG A 387 -11.42 -42.28 26.92
C ARG A 387 -12.59 -42.62 27.84
N VAL A 388 -13.31 -41.61 28.33
CA VAL A 388 -14.50 -41.78 29.19
C VAL A 388 -15.57 -42.60 28.46
N THR A 389 -15.90 -42.23 27.22
CA THR A 389 -16.87 -42.96 26.39
C THR A 389 -16.49 -44.44 26.21
N ARG A 390 -15.18 -44.72 26.05
CA ARG A 390 -14.68 -46.10 25.91
C ARG A 390 -14.83 -46.90 27.20
N GLU A 391 -14.58 -46.29 28.36
CA GLU A 391 -14.76 -46.92 29.67
C GLU A 391 -16.22 -47.27 29.93
N GLU A 392 -17.15 -46.36 29.61
CA GLU A 392 -18.60 -46.60 29.70
C GLU A 392 -19.04 -47.74 28.76
N LEU A 393 -18.50 -47.79 27.53
CA LEU A 393 -18.78 -48.87 26.59
C LEU A 393 -18.27 -50.22 27.11
N HIS A 394 -17.08 -50.26 27.70
CA HIS A 394 -16.55 -51.47 28.33
C HIS A 394 -17.41 -51.93 29.50
N ALA A 395 -17.82 -51.02 30.40
CA ALA A 395 -18.72 -51.34 31.51
C ALA A 395 -20.07 -51.89 31.02
N THR A 396 -20.62 -51.31 29.95
CA THR A 396 -21.87 -51.78 29.31
C THR A 396 -21.72 -53.19 28.73
N ARG A 397 -20.58 -53.48 28.07
CA ARG A 397 -20.28 -54.82 27.55
C ARG A 397 -20.15 -55.85 28.67
N ASP A 398 -19.48 -55.52 29.75
CA ASP A 398 -19.33 -56.41 30.91
C ASP A 398 -20.68 -56.73 31.57
N LEU A 399 -21.54 -55.72 31.72
CA LEU A 399 -22.91 -55.92 32.22
C LEU A 399 -23.72 -56.83 31.30
N SER A 400 -23.65 -56.60 29.99
CA SER A 400 -24.31 -57.45 28.98
C SER A 400 -23.82 -58.89 29.06
N ALA A 401 -22.52 -59.12 29.22
CA ALA A 401 -21.95 -60.45 29.37
C ALA A 401 -22.43 -61.16 30.65
N ARG A 402 -22.51 -60.44 31.78
CA ARG A 402 -23.05 -60.98 33.05
C ARG A 402 -24.52 -61.37 32.92
N LEU A 403 -25.34 -60.50 32.34
CA LEU A 403 -26.75 -60.78 32.08
C LEU A 403 -26.92 -62.00 31.15
N ALA A 404 -26.08 -62.12 30.12
CA ALA A 404 -26.08 -63.28 29.24
C ALA A 404 -25.71 -64.59 29.98
N ALA A 405 -24.74 -64.53 30.89
CA ALA A 405 -24.35 -65.67 31.73
C ALA A 405 -25.47 -66.08 32.70
N GLU A 406 -26.09 -65.13 33.41
CA GLU A 406 -27.24 -65.39 34.28
C GLU A 406 -28.42 -65.98 33.49
N LEU A 407 -28.71 -65.44 32.31
CA LEU A 407 -29.75 -65.97 31.43
C LEU A 407 -29.44 -67.41 30.99
N ALA A 408 -28.18 -67.74 30.75
CA ALA A 408 -27.73 -69.10 30.42
C ALA A 408 -27.87 -70.05 31.62
N GLU A 409 -27.55 -69.61 32.83
CA GLU A 409 -27.77 -70.38 34.06
C GLU A 409 -29.26 -70.62 34.32
N LEU A 410 -30.10 -69.59 34.20
CA LEU A 410 -31.55 -69.71 34.33
C LEU A 410 -32.12 -70.68 33.29
N ARG A 411 -31.66 -70.60 32.03
CA ARG A 411 -32.01 -71.59 30.99
C ARG A 411 -31.56 -72.99 31.37
N ALA A 412 -30.36 -73.17 31.92
CA ALA A 412 -29.85 -74.47 32.37
C ALA A 412 -30.65 -75.03 33.56
N VAL A 413 -31.08 -74.19 34.50
CA VAL A 413 -31.94 -74.58 35.63
C VAL A 413 -33.33 -74.98 35.13
N VAL A 414 -33.91 -74.23 34.19
CA VAL A 414 -35.17 -74.60 33.53
C VAL A 414 -35.02 -75.93 32.78
N HIS A 415 -33.88 -76.15 32.12
CA HIS A 415 -33.59 -77.39 31.40
C HIS A 415 -33.33 -78.59 32.33
N ARG A 416 -32.65 -78.40 33.47
CA ARG A 416 -32.50 -79.42 34.52
C ARG A 416 -33.81 -79.67 35.25
N GLY A 417 -34.64 -78.65 35.45
CA GLY A 417 -35.99 -78.78 35.99
C GLY A 417 -36.95 -79.50 35.05
N SER A 418 -36.74 -79.44 33.74
CA SER A 418 -37.51 -80.24 32.76
C SER A 418 -37.04 -81.71 32.74
N LEU A 419 -35.73 -81.96 32.87
CA LEU A 419 -35.15 -83.30 33.06
C LEU A 419 -35.54 -83.93 34.40
N ALA A 420 -35.51 -83.17 35.50
CA ALA A 420 -35.96 -83.60 36.82
C ALA A 420 -37.46 -83.87 36.86
N ARG A 421 -38.30 -83.05 36.19
CA ARG A 421 -39.74 -83.32 36.03
C ARG A 421 -40.03 -84.57 35.18
N ARG A 422 -39.17 -84.89 34.21
CA ARG A 422 -39.23 -86.17 33.48
C ARG A 422 -38.83 -87.36 34.36
N ALA A 423 -37.82 -87.21 35.21
CA ALA A 423 -37.36 -88.27 36.12
C ALA A 423 -38.34 -88.51 37.30
N LEU A 424 -38.93 -87.46 37.87
CA LEU A 424 -39.87 -87.54 39.01
C LEU A 424 -41.25 -88.10 38.65
N ARG A 425 -41.66 -88.09 37.37
CA ARG A 425 -42.92 -88.74 36.93
C ARG A 425 -42.82 -90.26 36.77
N ALA A 426 -41.63 -90.84 36.85
CA ALA A 426 -41.45 -92.29 36.73
C ALA A 426 -41.62 -93.05 38.06
N ILE A 427 -41.70 -92.37 39.21
CA ILE A 427 -41.74 -93.03 40.52
C ILE A 427 -42.95 -92.54 41.35
N ARG A 428 -44.09 -93.16 41.03
CA ARG A 428 -45.22 -93.62 41.89
C ARG A 428 -46.06 -92.64 42.76
N HIS A 429 -47.34 -92.57 42.34
CA HIS A 429 -48.63 -92.37 43.06
C HIS A 429 -48.94 -93.40 44.18
N PRO A 430 -50.11 -93.40 44.90
CA PRO A 430 -51.18 -92.39 45.21
C PRO A 430 -51.52 -92.35 46.76
N VAL A 431 -52.29 -91.40 47.36
CA VAL A 431 -53.78 -91.32 47.50
C VAL A 431 -54.10 -90.03 48.33
N ARG A 432 -54.71 -88.97 47.74
CA ARG A 432 -56.09 -88.38 47.87
C ARG A 432 -56.47 -87.65 49.21
N PRO A 433 -57.48 -86.75 49.27
CA PRO A 433 -57.37 -85.31 48.96
C PRO A 433 -57.91 -84.37 50.09
N THR A 434 -57.46 -83.11 50.15
CA THR A 434 -58.21 -82.06 50.87
C THR A 434 -58.54 -80.89 49.94
N LYS A 435 -59.78 -80.38 50.07
CA LYS A 435 -60.46 -79.39 49.21
C LYS A 435 -59.73 -78.07 48.97
N ARG A 436 -58.56 -77.83 49.57
CA ARG A 436 -57.71 -76.67 49.32
C ARG A 436 -56.84 -76.81 48.07
N LEU A 437 -56.54 -78.04 47.64
CA LEU A 437 -55.74 -78.29 46.43
C LEU A 437 -56.50 -77.95 45.13
N ALA A 438 -57.84 -77.96 45.14
CA ALA A 438 -58.65 -77.59 43.97
C ALA A 438 -58.72 -76.08 43.73
N ARG A 439 -58.53 -75.24 44.76
CA ARG A 439 -58.71 -73.77 44.68
C ARG A 439 -57.45 -73.01 44.30
N ALA A 440 -56.27 -73.50 44.66
CA ALA A 440 -55.01 -72.83 44.32
C ALA A 440 -54.55 -73.13 42.87
N LEU A 441 -54.89 -74.32 42.34
CA LEU A 441 -54.58 -74.71 40.97
C LEU A 441 -55.41 -73.97 39.90
N LEU A 442 -56.59 -73.45 40.28
CA LEU A 442 -57.37 -72.53 39.44
C LEU A 442 -56.79 -71.11 39.37
N ALA A 443 -55.92 -70.72 40.31
CA ALA A 443 -55.27 -69.41 40.34
C ALA A 443 -53.90 -69.38 39.62
N ALA A 444 -53.32 -70.55 39.36
CA ALA A 444 -52.04 -70.68 38.64
C ALA A 444 -52.13 -70.45 37.12
N VAL A 445 -53.30 -70.20 36.53
CA VAL A 445 -53.50 -70.27 35.06
C VAL A 445 -53.88 -68.92 34.42
N ALA A 446 -54.06 -67.84 35.20
CA ALA A 446 -54.61 -66.57 34.68
C ALA A 446 -53.62 -65.41 34.51
N ALA A 447 -52.38 -65.47 35.01
CA ALA A 447 -51.51 -64.28 35.06
C ALA A 447 -50.26 -64.31 34.16
N THR A 448 -50.07 -65.36 33.36
CA THR A 448 -49.10 -65.36 32.25
C THR A 448 -49.85 -65.24 30.94
N GLY A 449 -49.91 -64.02 30.40
CA GLY A 449 -50.31 -63.72 29.03
C GLY A 449 -49.14 -63.08 28.27
N PRO A 450 -49.04 -63.31 26.95
CA PRO A 450 -47.81 -63.19 26.16
C PRO A 450 -47.77 -61.88 25.35
N ASP A 451 -46.60 -61.55 24.81
CA ASP A 451 -46.35 -60.43 23.87
C ASP A 451 -46.19 -59.04 24.57
N GLY A 452 -45.19 -58.20 24.29
CA GLY A 452 -44.43 -58.06 23.06
C GLY A 452 -43.11 -57.29 23.18
N LYS A 453 -42.45 -57.32 22.02
CA LYS A 453 -41.07 -56.99 21.64
C LYS A 453 -40.56 -55.60 22.03
N TRP A 454 -39.24 -55.52 22.28
CA TRP A 454 -38.43 -54.33 22.03
C TRP A 454 -38.10 -54.25 20.54
N GLY A 455 -38.36 -53.09 19.94
CA GLY A 455 -37.86 -52.60 18.65
C GLY A 455 -37.41 -51.17 18.85
#